data_AF-A0A3N5LQL3-F1
#
_entry.id   AF-A0A3N5LQL3-F1
#
_cell.length_a   1.000
_cell.length_b   1.000
_cell.length_c   1.000
_cell.angle_alpha   90.00
_cell.angle_beta   90.00
_cell.angle_gamma   90.00
#
_symmetry.space_group_name_H-M   'P 1'
#
loop_
_entity.id
_entity.type
_entity.pdbx_description
1 polymer ?
#
loop_
_entity_poly.entity_id
_entity_poly.type
_entity_poly.pdbx_seq_one_letter_code
_entity_poly.pdbx_strand_id
1 'polypeptide(L)'
;MENQPASPSNQAPTLVMKFGGTSVGTPEAMTQAIEIVRKTKEEWPRLVVVTSALATVTNLLLDSASRAAAGDLHTVYEAERRLRDLHTGICEKLVSELARCAQVKQEINHLIDDFTNLCRAINVLGEATPRAVDAISAIGERLSVRLLAAGLESSGTPAQYIETTQVIV
;
A
#
# COMPACT_ATOMS: atom_id res chain seq x y z
N MET A 1 40.90 18.00 -33.65
CA MET A 1 39.86 17.14 -33.07
C MET A 1 39.24 17.90 -31.93
N GLU A 2 38.14 18.60 -32.20
CA GLU A 2 37.41 19.42 -31.23
C GLU A 2 36.69 18.54 -30.22
N ASN A 3 36.91 18.83 -28.95
CA ASN A 3 36.26 18.19 -27.83
C ASN A 3 34.88 18.85 -27.66
N GLN A 4 33.82 18.23 -28.19
CA GLN A 4 32.45 18.70 -27.94
C GLN A 4 32.11 18.47 -26.46
N PRO A 5 31.63 19.50 -25.72
CA PRO A 5 31.16 19.30 -24.37
C PRO A 5 29.91 18.43 -24.39
N ALA A 6 29.87 17.40 -23.55
CA ALA A 6 28.67 16.59 -23.34
C ALA A 6 27.51 17.52 -23.00
N SER A 7 26.45 17.48 -23.80
CA SER A 7 25.20 18.20 -23.57
C SER A 7 24.66 17.85 -22.18
N PRO A 8 24.32 18.83 -21.31
CA PRO A 8 23.76 18.54 -20.00
C PRO A 8 22.47 17.73 -20.19
N SER A 9 22.35 16.59 -19.51
CA SER A 9 21.15 15.77 -19.56
C SER A 9 19.96 16.63 -19.11
N ASN A 10 19.12 17.05 -20.06
CA ASN A 10 17.95 17.92 -19.85
C ASN A 10 16.78 17.18 -19.18
N GLN A 11 17.10 16.34 -18.20
CA GLN A 11 16.13 15.58 -17.45
C GLN A 11 15.72 16.39 -16.24
N ALA A 12 14.43 16.75 -16.16
CA ALA A 12 13.86 17.35 -14.95
C ALA A 12 14.27 16.53 -13.72
N PRO A 13 14.62 17.16 -12.59
CA PRO A 13 14.99 16.43 -11.38
C PRO A 13 13.80 15.60 -10.88
N THR A 14 14.07 14.38 -10.40
CA THR A 14 13.05 13.51 -9.79
C THR A 14 12.87 13.89 -8.33
N LEU A 15 11.63 14.15 -7.91
CA LEU A 15 11.28 14.28 -6.50
C LEU A 15 10.72 12.96 -5.97
N VAL A 16 11.14 12.56 -4.78
CA VAL A 16 10.59 11.41 -4.06
C VAL A 16 9.91 11.91 -2.79
N MET A 17 8.62 11.63 -2.65
CA MET A 17 7.84 11.94 -1.45
C MET A 17 7.53 10.66 -0.70
N LYS A 18 7.82 10.62 0.61
CA LYS A 18 7.49 9.47 1.45
C LYS A 18 6.43 9.82 2.48
N PHE A 19 5.36 9.03 2.52
CA PHE A 19 4.30 9.13 3.52
C PHE A 19 4.39 7.96 4.51
N GLY A 20 4.39 8.27 5.82
CA GLY A 20 4.37 7.26 6.88
C GLY A 20 2.97 6.79 7.22
N GLY A 21 2.86 5.72 8.02
CA GLY A 21 1.57 5.10 8.32
C GLY A 21 0.56 6.03 9.00
N THR A 22 1.00 7.00 9.80
CA THR A 22 0.12 8.04 10.37
C THR A 22 -0.39 9.03 9.32
N SER A 23 0.44 9.35 8.32
CA SER A 23 0.08 10.24 7.21
C SER A 23 -0.92 9.62 6.23
N VAL A 24 -1.16 8.31 6.33
CA VAL A 24 -2.13 7.59 5.48
C VAL A 24 -3.18 6.84 6.28
N GLY A 25 -3.10 6.82 7.62
CA GLY A 25 -3.80 5.86 8.47
C GLY A 25 -5.32 6.04 8.60
N THR A 26 -5.87 7.15 8.11
CA THR A 26 -7.31 7.41 8.06
C THR A 26 -7.71 7.95 6.69
N PRO A 27 -9.00 7.89 6.31
CA PRO A 27 -9.47 8.51 5.08
C PRO A 27 -9.08 9.98 4.96
N GLU A 28 -9.16 10.73 6.07
CA GLU A 28 -8.84 12.15 6.12
C GLU A 28 -7.34 12.39 5.94
N ALA A 29 -6.49 11.60 6.60
CA ALA A 29 -5.04 11.67 6.42
C ALA A 29 -4.63 11.31 4.98
N MET A 30 -5.22 10.26 4.41
CA MET A 30 -4.96 9.87 3.02
C MET A 30 -5.44 10.93 2.02
N THR A 31 -6.58 11.58 2.27
CA THR A 31 -7.06 12.72 1.47
C THR A 31 -6.06 13.87 1.51
N GLN A 32 -5.50 14.19 2.68
CA GLN A 32 -4.46 15.21 2.81
C GLN A 32 -3.20 14.83 2.04
N ALA A 33 -2.75 13.57 2.13
CA ALA A 33 -1.59 13.09 1.37
C ALA A 33 -1.80 13.23 -0.15
N ILE A 34 -2.98 12.84 -0.65
CA ILE A 34 -3.38 13.00 -2.05
C ILE A 34 -3.28 14.46 -2.49
N GLU A 35 -3.81 15.39 -1.70
CA GLU A 35 -3.79 16.81 -2.05
C GLU A 35 -2.38 17.40 -2.06
N ILE A 36 -1.50 16.97 -1.15
CA ILE A 36 -0.08 17.37 -1.17
C ILE A 36 0.57 16.86 -2.47
N VAL A 37 0.38 15.59 -2.81
CA VAL A 37 0.94 15.00 -4.04
C VAL A 37 0.42 15.72 -5.29
N ARG A 38 -0.89 15.99 -5.34
CA ARG A 38 -1.54 16.69 -6.46
C ARG A 38 -0.90 18.07 -6.69
N LYS A 39 -0.78 18.88 -5.65
CA LYS A 39 -0.14 20.20 -5.73
C LYS A 39 1.33 20.09 -6.13
N THR A 40 2.08 19.18 -5.51
CA THR A 40 3.50 19.01 -5.82
C THR A 40 3.74 18.55 -7.26
N LYS A 41 2.83 17.77 -7.84
CA LYS A 41 2.91 17.31 -9.24
C LYS A 41 2.82 18.45 -10.25
N GLU A 42 2.15 19.56 -9.91
CA GLU A 42 2.08 20.77 -10.76
C GLU A 42 3.47 21.41 -10.93
N GLU A 43 4.31 21.35 -9.90
CA GLU A 43 5.67 21.90 -9.89
C GLU A 43 6.74 20.87 -10.30
N TRP A 44 6.49 19.57 -10.05
CA TRP A 44 7.44 18.48 -10.25
C TRP A 44 6.88 17.40 -11.19
N PRO A 45 7.12 17.51 -12.52
CA PRO A 45 6.63 16.53 -13.49
C PRO A 45 7.16 15.11 -13.26
N ARG A 46 8.34 14.95 -12.64
CA ARG A 46 8.92 13.65 -12.27
C ARG A 46 8.80 13.42 -10.77
N LEU A 47 7.67 12.83 -10.37
CA LEU A 47 7.34 12.59 -8.97
C LEU A 47 7.20 11.08 -8.72
N VAL A 48 7.84 10.60 -7.66
CA VAL A 48 7.68 9.26 -7.12
C VAL A 48 7.11 9.38 -5.71
N VAL A 49 6.08 8.60 -5.40
CA VAL A 49 5.46 8.57 -4.08
C VAL A 49 5.67 7.21 -3.45
N VAL A 50 6.22 7.19 -2.25
CA VAL A 50 6.43 6.00 -1.43
C VAL A 50 5.49 6.07 -0.24
N THR A 51 4.75 5.00 0.02
CA THR A 51 3.82 4.92 1.15
C THR A 51 4.12 3.70 2.01
N SER A 52 4.03 3.87 3.33
CA SER A 52 4.01 2.75 4.27
C SER A 52 2.60 2.13 4.34
N ALA A 53 2.48 0.99 5.02
CA ALA A 53 1.19 0.49 5.46
C ALA A 53 0.42 1.53 6.29
N LEU A 54 -0.91 1.43 6.34
CA LEU A 54 -1.72 2.26 7.22
C LEU A 54 -1.29 2.09 8.68
N ALA A 55 -1.44 3.14 9.49
CA ALA A 55 -1.13 3.09 10.91
C ALA A 55 -1.75 1.84 11.56
N THR A 56 -0.98 1.15 12.41
CA THR A 56 -1.35 -0.09 13.12
C THR A 56 -1.51 -1.35 12.27
N VAL A 57 -1.60 -1.27 10.93
CA VAL A 57 -1.82 -2.44 10.07
C VAL A 57 -0.65 -3.41 10.12
N THR A 58 0.60 -2.95 10.04
CA THR A 58 1.78 -3.84 10.14
C THR A 58 1.77 -4.62 11.46
N ASN A 59 1.47 -3.96 12.58
CA ASN A 59 1.41 -4.62 13.88
C ASN A 59 0.28 -5.66 13.94
N LEU A 60 -0.88 -5.35 13.37
CA LEU A 60 -2.02 -6.28 13.30
C LEU A 60 -1.66 -7.54 12.49
N LEU A 61 -1.00 -7.37 11.34
CA LEU A 61 -0.56 -8.45 10.47
C LEU A 61 0.47 -9.36 11.18
N LEU A 62 1.46 -8.75 11.83
CA LEU A 62 2.51 -9.47 12.57
C LEU A 62 1.96 -10.22 13.80
N ASP A 63 1.08 -9.57 14.58
CA ASP A 63 0.43 -10.23 15.72
C ASP A 63 -0.42 -11.41 15.23
N SER A 64 -1.17 -11.26 14.14
CA SER A 64 -1.97 -12.34 13.56
C SER A 64 -1.12 -13.54 13.11
N ALA A 65 0.07 -13.30 12.55
CA ALA A 65 1.00 -14.38 12.20
C ALA A 65 1.48 -15.14 13.46
N SER A 66 1.85 -14.40 14.51
CA SER A 66 2.26 -15.00 15.79
C SER A 66 1.12 -15.78 16.45
N ARG A 67 -0.11 -15.25 16.43
CA ARG A 67 -1.31 -15.89 16.97
C ARG A 67 -1.67 -17.16 16.20
N ALA A 68 -1.57 -17.10 14.88
CA ALA A 68 -1.79 -18.26 14.02
C ALA A 68 -0.83 -19.41 14.37
N ALA A 69 0.47 -19.11 14.56
CA ALA A 69 1.47 -20.12 14.94
C ALA A 69 1.16 -20.75 16.31
N ALA A 70 0.54 -19.98 17.21
CA ALA A 70 0.10 -20.44 18.54
C ALA A 70 -1.25 -21.19 18.52
N GLY A 71 -1.85 -21.45 17.36
CA GLY A 71 -3.12 -22.16 17.26
C GLY A 71 -4.37 -21.26 17.17
N ASP A 72 -4.21 -19.94 17.28
CA ASP A 72 -5.33 -19.00 17.40
C ASP A 72 -5.75 -18.41 16.05
N LEU A 73 -6.64 -19.11 15.34
CA LEU A 73 -7.27 -18.61 14.12
C LEU A 73 -8.37 -17.59 14.38
N HIS A 74 -8.86 -17.46 15.62
CA HIS A 74 -9.92 -16.51 15.92
C HIS A 74 -9.43 -15.07 15.74
N THR A 75 -8.26 -14.74 16.30
CA THR A 75 -7.63 -13.42 16.09
C THR A 75 -7.34 -13.13 14.61
N VAL A 76 -7.00 -14.15 13.82
CA VAL A 76 -6.78 -13.99 12.37
C VAL A 76 -8.06 -13.54 11.66
N TYR A 77 -9.21 -14.14 11.99
CA TYR A 77 -10.48 -13.76 11.39
C TYR A 77 -10.98 -12.39 11.85
N GLU A 78 -10.71 -12.00 13.09
CA GLU A 78 -10.96 -10.63 13.56
C GLU A 78 -10.10 -9.61 12.82
N ALA A 79 -8.81 -9.92 12.62
CA ALA A 79 -7.90 -9.09 11.85
C ALA A 79 -8.34 -8.98 10.39
N GLU A 80 -8.75 -10.09 9.77
CA GLU A 80 -9.30 -10.11 8.40
C GLU A 80 -10.46 -9.13 8.26
N ARG A 81 -11.46 -9.23 9.14
CA ARG A 81 -12.63 -8.35 9.13
C ARG A 81 -12.22 -6.88 9.30
N ARG A 82 -11.34 -6.60 10.26
CA ARG A 82 -10.84 -5.24 10.52
C ARG A 82 -10.09 -4.67 9.33
N LEU A 83 -9.27 -5.47 8.65
CA LEU A 83 -8.55 -5.07 7.44
C LEU A 83 -9.54 -4.75 6.33
N ARG A 84 -10.56 -5.60 6.10
CA ARG A 84 -11.60 -5.33 5.08
C ARG A 84 -12.31 -4.02 5.37
N ASP A 85 -12.91 -3.90 6.55
CA ASP A 85 -13.72 -2.73 6.94
C ASP A 85 -12.91 -1.42 6.81
N LEU A 86 -11.66 -1.42 7.29
CA LEU A 86 -10.79 -0.25 7.21
C LEU A 86 -10.48 0.15 5.77
N HIS A 87 -10.02 -0.79 4.94
CA HIS A 87 -9.55 -0.48 3.59
C HIS A 87 -10.70 -0.22 2.63
N THR A 88 -11.82 -0.94 2.73
CA THR A 88 -13.00 -0.68 1.89
C THR A 88 -13.65 0.65 2.26
N GLY A 89 -13.69 1.00 3.55
CA GLY A 89 -14.21 2.29 4.01
C GLY A 89 -13.37 3.49 3.53
N ILE A 90 -12.03 3.34 3.49
CA ILE A 90 -11.15 4.34 2.87
C ILE A 90 -11.43 4.42 1.36
N CYS A 91 -11.50 3.28 0.67
CA CYS A 91 -11.76 3.25 -0.77
C CYS A 91 -13.07 3.97 -1.14
N GLU A 92 -14.14 3.75 -0.39
CA GLU A 92 -15.45 4.39 -0.60
C GLU A 92 -15.41 5.92 -0.47
N LYS A 93 -14.58 6.43 0.44
CA LYS A 93 -14.42 7.86 0.64
C LYS A 93 -13.54 8.51 -0.42
N LEU A 94 -12.58 7.78 -0.99
CA LEU A 94 -11.58 8.34 -1.90
C LEU A 94 -11.92 8.17 -3.38
N VAL A 95 -12.62 7.11 -3.76
CA VAL A 95 -12.85 6.74 -5.16
C VAL A 95 -14.31 6.98 -5.53
N SER A 96 -14.55 8.03 -6.32
CA SER A 96 -15.90 8.47 -6.68
C SER A 96 -16.54 7.63 -7.79
N GLU A 97 -15.74 7.07 -8.70
CA GLU A 97 -16.22 6.23 -9.79
C GLU A 97 -16.51 4.81 -9.30
N LEU A 98 -17.75 4.34 -9.48
CA LEU A 98 -18.25 3.12 -8.86
C LEU A 98 -17.56 1.86 -9.38
N ALA A 99 -17.28 1.77 -10.68
CA ALA A 99 -16.64 0.59 -11.26
C ALA A 99 -15.18 0.47 -10.78
N ARG A 100 -14.44 1.58 -10.74
CA ARG A 100 -13.09 1.65 -10.19
C ARG A 100 -13.07 1.36 -8.71
N CYS A 101 -14.01 1.90 -7.94
CA CYS A 101 -14.15 1.61 -6.51
C CYS A 101 -14.38 0.11 -6.28
N ALA A 102 -15.27 -0.52 -7.06
CA ALA A 102 -15.50 -1.97 -6.99
C ALA A 102 -14.24 -2.78 -7.34
N GLN A 103 -13.51 -2.38 -8.39
CA GLN A 103 -12.26 -3.03 -8.79
C GLN A 103 -11.20 -2.96 -7.68
N VAL A 104 -10.97 -1.77 -7.11
CA VAL A 104 -9.97 -1.57 -6.05
C VAL A 104 -10.34 -2.37 -4.79
N LYS A 105 -11.63 -2.42 -4.42
CA LYS A 105 -12.10 -3.28 -3.33
C LYS A 105 -11.85 -4.76 -3.61
N GLN A 106 -12.03 -5.21 -4.86
CA GLN A 106 -11.73 -6.60 -5.23
C GLN A 106 -10.22 -6.90 -5.07
N GLU A 107 -9.33 -6.02 -5.54
CA GLU A 107 -7.88 -6.15 -5.35
C GLU A 107 -7.50 -6.21 -3.86
N ILE A 108 -8.08 -5.33 -3.05
CA ILE A 108 -7.91 -5.30 -1.58
C ILE A 108 -8.37 -6.63 -0.96
N ASN A 109 -9.54 -7.12 -1.36
CA ASN A 109 -10.08 -8.36 -0.83
C ASN A 109 -9.20 -9.57 -1.15
N HIS A 110 -8.65 -9.65 -2.36
CA HIS A 110 -7.71 -10.72 -2.72
C HIS A 110 -6.43 -10.69 -1.87
N LEU A 111 -5.88 -9.51 -1.60
CA LEU A 111 -4.69 -9.38 -0.73
C LEU A 111 -4.99 -9.79 0.72
N ILE A 112 -6.21 -9.53 1.19
CA ILE A 112 -6.64 -9.95 2.52
C ILE A 112 -6.90 -11.47 2.55
N ASP A 113 -7.40 -12.06 1.46
CA ASP A 113 -7.51 -13.52 1.32
C ASP A 113 -6.12 -14.18 1.36
N ASP A 114 -5.13 -13.59 0.68
CA ASP A 114 -3.73 -14.05 0.73
C ASP A 114 -3.18 -14.01 2.16
N PHE A 115 -3.45 -12.93 2.91
CA PHE A 115 -3.10 -12.83 4.33
C PHE A 115 -3.71 -13.97 5.15
N THR A 116 -5.03 -14.21 5.04
CA THR A 116 -5.72 -15.28 5.77
C THR A 116 -5.17 -16.66 5.39
N ASN A 117 -4.86 -16.89 4.12
CA ASN A 117 -4.28 -18.15 3.64
C ASN A 117 -2.87 -18.38 4.20
N LEU A 118 -2.02 -17.35 4.26
CA LEU A 118 -0.70 -17.43 4.88
C LEU A 118 -0.79 -17.74 6.38
N CYS A 119 -1.69 -17.07 7.10
CA CYS A 119 -1.94 -17.37 8.52
C CYS A 119 -2.45 -18.79 8.73
N ARG A 120 -3.34 -19.31 7.88
CA ARG A 120 -3.78 -20.72 7.95
C ARG A 120 -2.63 -21.69 7.72
N ALA A 121 -1.74 -21.41 6.76
CA ALA A 121 -0.56 -22.24 6.53
C ALA A 121 0.37 -22.24 7.75
N ILE A 122 0.62 -21.07 8.35
CA ILE A 122 1.38 -20.93 9.61
C ILE A 122 0.74 -21.75 10.73
N ASN A 123 -0.59 -21.70 10.87
CA ASN A 123 -1.31 -22.45 11.88
C ASN A 123 -1.16 -23.97 11.72
N VAL A 124 -1.21 -24.47 10.49
CA VAL A 124 -0.99 -25.89 10.17
C VAL A 124 0.44 -26.32 10.48
N LEU A 125 1.42 -25.47 10.17
CA LEU A 125 2.85 -25.77 10.39
C LEU A 125 3.27 -25.59 11.86
N GLY A 126 2.56 -24.76 12.63
CA GLY A 126 2.89 -24.42 14.01
C GLY A 126 4.08 -23.45 14.14
N GLU A 127 4.55 -22.86 13.04
CA GLU A 127 5.66 -21.90 13.05
C GLU A 127 5.46 -20.76 12.04
N ALA A 128 5.90 -19.56 12.43
CA ALA A 128 5.97 -18.39 11.56
C ALA A 128 7.43 -18.15 11.15
N THR A 129 7.83 -18.71 10.01
CA THR A 129 9.20 -18.51 9.49
C THR A 129 9.46 -17.04 9.15
N PRO A 130 10.72 -16.55 9.17
CA PRO A 130 11.04 -15.17 8.76
C PRO A 130 10.47 -14.81 7.38
N ARG A 131 10.55 -15.74 6.42
CA ARG A 131 9.98 -15.58 5.09
C ARG A 131 8.46 -15.39 5.11
N ALA A 132 7.74 -16.14 5.93
CA ALA A 132 6.29 -16.02 6.05
C ALA A 132 5.89 -14.69 6.72
N VAL A 133 6.65 -14.28 7.74
CA VAL A 133 6.47 -12.99 8.43
C VAL A 133 6.71 -11.81 7.48
N ASP A 134 7.77 -11.85 6.68
CA ASP A 134 8.05 -10.84 5.66
C ASP A 134 6.91 -10.75 4.63
N ALA A 135 6.46 -11.90 4.11
CA ALA A 135 5.34 -11.96 3.17
C ALA A 135 4.04 -11.38 3.75
N ILE A 136 3.73 -11.67 5.01
CA ILE A 136 2.55 -11.13 5.71
C ILE A 136 2.68 -9.62 5.91
N SER A 137 3.82 -9.14 6.42
CA SER A 137 4.00 -7.71 6.71
C SER A 137 3.89 -6.84 5.46
N ALA A 138 4.43 -7.31 4.32
CA ALA A 138 4.40 -6.60 3.04
C ALA A 138 2.97 -6.37 2.49
N ILE A 139 1.98 -7.14 2.93
CA ILE A 139 0.57 -6.94 2.54
C ILE A 139 0.09 -5.54 2.95
N GLY A 140 0.59 -5.01 4.08
CA GLY A 140 0.23 -3.68 4.56
C GLY A 140 0.55 -2.57 3.55
N GLU A 141 1.77 -2.54 3.00
CA GLU A 141 2.12 -1.56 1.95
C GLU A 141 1.34 -1.81 0.66
N ARG A 142 1.14 -3.08 0.26
CA ARG A 142 0.42 -3.45 -0.98
C ARG A 142 -1.04 -2.99 -0.96
N LEU A 143 -1.67 -3.01 0.21
CA LEU A 143 -3.01 -2.46 0.43
C LEU A 143 -3.00 -0.92 0.36
N SER A 144 -2.08 -0.28 1.07
CA SER A 144 -1.96 1.18 1.16
C SER A 144 -1.69 1.85 -0.20
N VAL A 145 -0.77 1.29 -0.98
CA VAL A 145 -0.37 1.87 -2.28
C VAL A 145 -1.50 1.84 -3.31
N ARG A 146 -2.36 0.82 -3.28
CA ARG A 146 -3.53 0.71 -4.15
C ARG A 146 -4.56 1.79 -3.85
N LEU A 147 -4.85 2.01 -2.58
CA LEU A 147 -5.75 3.09 -2.13
C LEU A 147 -5.21 4.46 -2.52
N LEU A 148 -3.93 4.70 -2.28
CA LEU A 148 -3.30 5.98 -2.62
C LEU A 148 -3.33 6.25 -4.13
N ALA A 149 -2.97 5.27 -4.96
CA ALA A 149 -3.01 5.41 -6.41
C ALA A 149 -4.44 5.66 -6.92
N ALA A 150 -5.42 4.88 -6.46
CA ALA A 150 -6.81 5.06 -6.85
C ALA A 150 -7.38 6.42 -6.42
N GLY A 151 -7.02 6.89 -5.22
CA GLY A 151 -7.42 8.21 -4.73
C GLY A 151 -6.79 9.35 -5.54
N LEU A 152 -5.52 9.21 -5.95
CA LEU A 152 -4.86 10.15 -6.86
C LEU A 152 -5.55 10.21 -8.22
N GLU A 153 -5.84 9.06 -8.83
CA GLU A 153 -6.58 8.97 -10.09
C GLU A 153 -7.96 9.63 -9.96
N SER A 154 -8.70 9.34 -8.88
CA SER A 154 -10.01 9.94 -8.61
C SER A 154 -9.95 11.45 -8.38
N SER A 155 -8.80 11.99 -7.98
CA SER A 155 -8.54 13.44 -7.84
C SER A 155 -8.07 14.12 -9.14
N GLY A 156 -8.03 13.39 -10.26
CA GLY A 156 -7.57 13.90 -11.56
C GLY A 156 -6.05 13.84 -11.77
N THR A 157 -5.31 13.16 -10.89
CA THR A 157 -3.85 12.96 -11.05
C THR A 157 -3.58 11.54 -11.53
N PRO A 158 -3.09 11.35 -12.77
CA PRO A 158 -2.71 10.02 -13.24
C PRO A 158 -1.66 9.39 -12.32
N ALA A 159 -1.95 8.21 -11.79
CA ALA A 159 -1.07 7.51 -10.87
C ALA A 159 -1.13 5.99 -11.13
N GLN A 160 0.02 5.34 -11.07
CA GLN A 160 0.13 3.89 -11.15
C GLN A 160 0.83 3.39 -9.89
N TYR A 161 0.23 2.42 -9.20
CA TYR A 161 0.92 1.76 -8.10
C TYR A 161 1.97 0.78 -8.64
N ILE A 162 3.08 0.67 -7.92
CA ILE A 162 4.14 -0.31 -8.20
C ILE A 162 4.45 -1.02 -6.88
N GLU A 163 4.49 -2.36 -6.92
CA GLU A 163 4.96 -3.13 -5.78
C GLU A 163 6.48 -3.22 -5.81
N THR A 164 7.12 -2.99 -4.66
CA THR A 164 8.59 -2.96 -4.53
C THR A 164 9.25 -4.24 -5.02
N THR A 165 8.58 -5.38 -4.90
CA THR A 165 9.01 -6.70 -5.40
C THR A 165 9.26 -6.75 -6.91
N GLN A 166 8.77 -5.77 -7.67
CA GLN A 166 8.99 -5.67 -9.12
C GLN A 166 10.26 -4.88 -9.47
N VAL A 167 10.85 -4.17 -8.50
CA VAL A 167 11.90 -3.17 -8.75
C VAL A 167 13.12 -3.28 -7.84
N ILE A 168 13.00 -3.92 -6.66
CA ILE A 168 14.12 -4.19 -5.76
C ILE A 168 14.36 -5.71 -5.73
N VAL A 169 15.60 -6.11 -6.02
CA VAL A 169 16.09 -7.50 -6.11
C VAL A 169 17.20 -7.72 -5.09
#